data_AF-A0A3M1ZIM4-F1
#
_entry.id   AF-A0A3M1ZIM4-F1
#
_cell.length_a   1.000
_cell.length_b   1.000
_cell.length_c   1.000
_cell.angle_alpha   90.00
_cell.angle_beta   90.00
_cell.angle_gamma   90.00
#
_symmetry.space_group_name_H-M   'P 1'
#
loop_
_entity.id
_entity.type
_entity.pdbx_description
1 polymer ?
#
loop_
_entity_poly.entity_id
_entity_poly.type
_entity_poly.pdbx_seq_one_letter_code
_entity_poly.pdbx_strand_id
1 'polypeptide(L)' 'MSEAEFHRFRGTDGYVASRALQDAVNVALALERPLLLKGEPGTGKTLLAHHIARALGLELIVWNVKSTTKAR' A
#
# COMPACT_ATOMS: atom_id res chain seq x y z
N MET A 1 -3.90 -9.80 -27.02
CA MET A 1 -2.95 -9.23 -26.04
C MET A 1 -3.54 -9.51 -24.67
N SER A 2 -2.99 -10.47 -23.93
CA SER A 2 -3.47 -10.75 -22.57
C SER A 2 -3.18 -9.52 -21.72
N GLU A 3 -4.23 -8.95 -21.14
CA GLU A 3 -4.13 -7.95 -20.08
C GLU A 3 -3.17 -8.51 -19.03
N ALA A 4 -2.05 -7.83 -18.77
CA ALA A 4 -1.11 -8.30 -17.77
C ALA A 4 -1.83 -8.26 -16.41
N GLU A 5 -2.21 -9.44 -15.92
CA GLU A 5 -2.99 -9.59 -14.70
C GLU A 5 -2.06 -9.29 -13.51
N PHE A 6 -2.07 -8.04 -13.04
CA PHE A 6 -1.32 -7.62 -11.86
C PHE A 6 -2.13 -7.90 -10.58
N HIS A 7 -1.43 -8.02 -9.45
CA HIS A 7 -2.06 -8.21 -8.14
C HIS A 7 -2.94 -7.01 -7.78
N ARG A 8 -4.26 -7.16 -7.94
CA ARG A 8 -5.22 -6.07 -7.70
C ARG A 8 -5.74 -6.08 -6.27
N PHE A 9 -5.54 -4.97 -5.56
CA PHE A 9 -6.09 -4.72 -4.24
C PHE A 9 -7.57 -4.31 -4.33
N ARG A 10 -8.45 -5.04 -3.64
CA ARG A 10 -9.91 -4.78 -3.58
C ARG A 10 -10.41 -4.28 -2.22
N GLY A 11 -9.52 -4.09 -1.24
CA GLY A 11 -9.87 -3.85 0.15
C GLY A 11 -9.92 -5.14 1.00
N THR A 12 -10.36 -5.01 2.24
CA THR A 12 -10.52 -6.11 3.20
C THR A 12 -11.67 -5.81 4.16
N ASP A 13 -12.23 -6.82 4.81
CA ASP A 13 -13.33 -6.67 5.79
C ASP A 13 -13.04 -5.71 6.95
N GLY A 14 -11.76 -5.50 7.30
CA GLY A 14 -11.33 -4.63 8.40
C GLY A 14 -10.85 -3.23 8.01
N TYR A 15 -10.89 -2.85 6.72
CA TYR A 15 -10.36 -1.56 6.26
C TYR A 15 -11.24 -0.91 5.21
N VAL A 16 -11.83 0.23 5.55
CA VAL A 16 -12.64 1.04 4.63
C VAL A 16 -11.71 1.92 3.79
N ALA A 17 -11.27 1.41 2.65
CA ALA A 17 -10.55 2.22 1.66
C ALA A 17 -11.55 2.93 0.75
N SER A 18 -11.43 4.26 0.61
CA SER A 18 -12.17 5.00 -0.42
C SER A 18 -11.77 4.50 -1.82
N ARG A 19 -12.69 4.61 -2.79
CA ARG A 19 -12.39 4.19 -4.17
C ARG A 19 -11.14 4.86 -4.73
N ALA A 20 -10.98 6.16 -4.49
CA ALA A 20 -9.79 6.91 -4.91
C ALA A 20 -8.48 6.36 -4.30
N LEU A 21 -8.51 5.93 -3.04
CA LEU A 21 -7.35 5.31 -2.39
C LEU A 21 -7.05 3.93 -2.98
N GLN A 22 -8.08 3.12 -3.24
CA GLN A 22 -7.92 1.83 -3.90
C GLN A 22 -7.34 1.98 -5.31
N ASP A 23 -7.83 2.96 -6.08
CA ASP A 23 -7.35 3.26 -7.41
C ASP A 23 -5.86 3.68 -7.37
N ALA A 24 -5.47 4.56 -6.45
CA ALA A 24 -4.07 4.97 -6.28
C ALA A 24 -3.13 3.79 -5.95
N VAL A 25 -3.57 2.88 -5.08
CA VAL A 25 -2.82 1.65 -4.74
C VAL A 25 -2.67 0.76 -5.97
N ASN A 26 -3.76 0.50 -6.69
CA ASN A 26 -3.75 -0.36 -7.87
C ASN A 26 -2.92 0.20 -9.01
N VAL A 27 -2.93 1.53 -9.21
CA VAL A 27 -2.05 2.19 -10.18
C VAL A 27 -0.58 2.02 -9.78
N ALA A 28 -0.24 2.17 -8.50
CA ALA A 28 1.12 1.97 -8.02
C ALA A 28 1.61 0.53 -8.23
N LEU A 29 0.75 -0.46 -7.96
CA LEU A 29 1.02 -1.88 -8.19
C LEU A 29 1.19 -2.19 -9.68
N ALA A 30 0.28 -1.71 -10.54
CA ALA A 30 0.33 -1.95 -11.98
C ALA A 30 1.56 -1.32 -12.65
N LEU A 31 2.03 -0.17 -12.14
CA LEU A 31 3.20 0.52 -12.67
C LEU A 31 4.51 0.07 -12.00
N GLU A 32 4.44 -0.76 -10.96
CA GLU A 32 5.58 -1.13 -10.11
C GLU A 32 6.33 0.11 -9.57
N ARG A 33 5.58 1.17 -9.22
CA ARG A 33 6.14 2.43 -8.72
C ARG A 33 5.85 2.63 -7.24
N PRO A 34 6.77 3.23 -6.46
CA PRO A 34 6.52 3.56 -5.07
C PRO A 34 5.34 4.52 -4.89
N LEU A 35 4.52 4.29 -3.85
CA LEU A 35 3.41 5.13 -3.45
C LEU A 35 3.71 5.86 -2.13
N LEU A 36 3.71 7.20 -2.15
CA LEU A 36 3.84 8.02 -0.94
C LEU A 36 2.45 8.48 -0.47
N LEU A 37 2.06 8.09 0.74
CA LEU A 37 0.77 8.46 1.34
C LEU A 37 0.93 9.56 2.39
N LYS A 38 0.22 10.67 2.19
CA LYS A 38 0.17 11.82 3.13
C LYS A 38 -1.18 11.91 3.83
N GLY A 39 -1.26 12.76 4.86
CA GLY A 39 -2.52 13.18 5.53
C GLY A 39 -2.45 13.08 7.06
N GLU A 40 -3.58 13.35 7.71
CA GLU A 40 -3.63 13.53 9.17
C GLU A 40 -3.20 12.28 9.97
N PRO A 41 -2.60 12.48 11.15
CA PRO A 41 -2.34 11.39 12.10
C PRO A 41 -3.61 10.57 12.39
N GLY A 42 -3.48 9.25 12.53
CA GLY A 42 -4.61 8.37 12.85
C GLY A 42 -5.52 7.97 11.68
N THR A 43 -5.26 8.45 10.46
CA THR A 43 -6.08 8.11 9.26
C THR A 43 -5.77 6.73 8.63
N GLY A 44 -5.11 5.84 9.36
CA GLY A 44 -4.92 4.45 8.94
C GLY A 44 -3.92 4.21 7.79
N LYS A 45 -2.93 5.09 7.58
CA LYS A 45 -1.90 4.92 6.53
C LYS A 45 -1.05 3.67 6.75
N THR A 46 -0.59 3.47 7.98
CA THR A 46 0.17 2.27 8.35
C THR A 46 -0.70 1.02 8.22
N LEU A 47 -1.94 1.08 8.70
CA LEU A 47 -2.91 -0.01 8.57
C LEU A 47 -3.15 -0.40 7.12
N LEU A 48 -3.24 0.56 6.20
CA LEU A 48 -3.40 0.28 4.78
C LEU A 48 -2.31 -0.66 4.25
N ALA A 49 -1.04 -0.43 4.62
CA ALA A 49 0.07 -1.28 4.19
C ALA A 49 -0.10 -2.74 4.68
N HIS A 50 -0.54 -2.93 5.93
CA HIS A 50 -0.87 -4.24 6.47
C HIS A 50 -2.02 -4.92 5.70
N HIS A 51 -3.07 -4.17 5.39
CA HIS A 51 -4.23 -4.69 4.67
C HIS A 51 -3.91 -5.04 3.21
N ILE A 52 -3.07 -4.25 2.53
CA ILE A 52 -2.57 -4.57 1.18
C ILE A 52 -1.76 -5.86 1.22
N ALA A 53 -0.78 -5.97 2.12
CA ALA A 53 0.07 -7.16 2.22
C ALA A 53 -0.77 -8.42 2.51
N ARG A 54 -1.71 -8.35 3.46
CA ARG A 54 -2.61 -9.45 3.78
C ARG A 54 -3.52 -9.82 2.62
N ALA A 55 -4.11 -8.84 1.93
CA ALA A 55 -5.04 -9.08 0.82
C ALA A 55 -4.34 -9.71 -0.39
N LEU A 56 -3.07 -9.36 -0.62
CA LEU A 56 -2.29 -9.84 -1.76
C LEU A 56 -1.38 -11.03 -1.42
N GLY A 57 -1.36 -11.49 -0.16
CA GLY A 57 -0.48 -12.57 0.28
C GLY A 57 1.01 -12.22 0.25
N LEU A 58 1.35 -10.94 0.39
CA LEU A 58 2.73 -10.44 0.31
C LEU A 58 3.36 -10.33 1.70
N GLU A 59 4.69 -10.43 1.75
CA GLU A 59 5.46 -10.08 2.94
C GLU A 59 5.44 -8.56 3.16
N LEU A 60 5.14 -8.12 4.38
CA LEU A 60 5.21 -6.70 4.76
C LEU A 60 6.57 -6.38 5.37
N ILE A 61 7.39 -5.64 4.64
CA ILE A 61 8.65 -5.10 5.15
C ILE A 61 8.38 -3.76 5.83
N VAL A 62 8.67 -3.66 7.12
CA VAL A 62 8.51 -2.43 7.91
C VAL A 62 9.87 -1.82 8.21
N TRP A 63 10.15 -0.65 7.63
CA TRP A 63 11.35 0.12 7.93
C TRP A 63 11.01 1.48 8.55
N ASN A 64 11.32 1.63 9.84
CA ASN A 64 11.19 2.90 10.53
C ASN A 64 12.45 3.77 10.31
N VAL A 65 12.31 4.86 9.55
CA VAL A 65 13.40 5.81 9.26
C VAL A 65 13.27 7.04 10.16
N LYS A 66 14.38 7.43 10.80
CA LYS A 66 14.52 8.63 11.64
C LYS A 66 15.69 9.48 11.13
N SER A 67 15.81 10.73 11.56
CA SER A 67 16.95 11.61 11.21
C SER A 67 18.31 11.03 11.64
N THR A 68 18.33 10.15 12.63
CA THR A 68 19.53 9.44 13.11
C THR A 68 19.75 8.09 12.44
N THR A 69 18.86 7.65 11.54
CA THR A 69 19.04 6.42 10.78
C THR A 69 20.16 6.62 9.77
N LYS A 70 21.26 5.88 9.94
CA LYS A 70 22.36 5.84 8.97
C LYS A 70 22.04 4.81 7.90
N ALA A 71 22.21 5.20 6.63
CA ALA A 71 22.27 4.24 5.54
C ALA A 71 23.48 3.32 5.78
N ARG A 72 23.26 2.02 5.67
CA ARG A 72 24.34 1.03 5.59
C ARG A 72 24.62 0.74 4.13
#